data_AF-A0A5N1IZI6-F1
#
_entry.id   AF-A0A5N1IZI6-F1
#
_cell.length_a   1.000
_cell.length_b   1.000
_cell.length_c   1.000
_cell.angle_alpha   90.00
_cell.angle_beta   90.00
_cell.angle_gamma   90.00
#
_symmetry.space_group_name_H-M   'P 1'
#
loop_
_entity.id
_entity.type
_entity.pdbx_description
1 polymer ?
#
loop_
_entity_poly.entity_id
_entity_poly.type
_entity_poly.pdbx_seq_one_letter_code
_entity_poly.pdbx_strand_id
1 'polypeptide(L)'
;MATNTLKPKPKAASRANTMRPVPKPKVEEAPRPKGTSIFHLLERYTKMDAFFKDGLPVKYLPYVLYGMLIALFYIGNTHYAEKTIRKIDRTKSETEDLRADYTTLKSDYMEASKQSEVAKHVQPLGLEESKTPPYQVIVSKDEY
;
A
#
# COMPACT_ATOMS: atom_id res chain seq x y z
N MET A 1 22.93 38.20 17.92
CA MET A 1 23.03 39.00 16.68
C MET A 1 23.92 38.25 15.72
N ALA A 2 23.39 37.77 14.60
CA ALA A 2 24.13 37.01 13.59
C ALA A 2 24.86 37.98 12.66
N THR A 3 26.18 37.84 12.54
CA THR A 3 26.98 38.59 11.56
C THR A 3 27.53 37.63 10.51
N ASN A 4 27.01 37.82 9.30
CA ASN A 4 27.20 37.03 8.10
C ASN A 4 28.64 37.15 7.56
N THR A 5 29.32 36.01 7.41
CA THR A 5 30.63 35.89 6.75
C THR A 5 30.48 35.89 5.22
N LEU A 6 30.52 37.07 4.61
CA LEU A 6 30.58 37.21 3.15
C LEU A 6 32.03 37.04 2.66
N LYS A 7 32.33 35.88 2.07
CA LYS A 7 33.55 35.68 1.27
C LYS A 7 33.42 36.44 -0.07
N PRO A 8 34.42 37.23 -0.50
CA PRO A 8 34.34 37.99 -1.74
C PRO A 8 34.52 37.10 -2.99
N LYS A 9 33.67 37.34 -3.99
CA LYS A 9 33.65 36.67 -5.31
C LYS A 9 34.75 37.24 -6.22
N PRO A 10 35.56 36.42 -6.94
CA PRO A 10 36.61 36.95 -7.81
C PRO A 10 36.01 37.51 -9.11
N LYS A 11 36.57 38.65 -9.54
CA LYS A 11 36.18 39.46 -10.70
C LYS A 11 36.43 38.72 -12.02
N ALA A 12 35.47 38.83 -12.93
CA ALA A 12 35.54 38.28 -14.29
C ALA A 12 36.63 38.99 -15.12
N ALA A 13 37.60 38.23 -15.63
CA ALA A 13 38.62 38.70 -16.54
C ALA A 13 38.09 38.77 -17.99
N SER A 14 38.59 39.75 -18.73
CA SER A 14 38.18 40.18 -20.07
C SER A 14 38.34 39.11 -21.15
N ARG A 15 37.38 39.07 -22.08
CA ARG A 15 37.39 38.19 -23.26
C ARG A 15 38.33 38.77 -24.31
N ALA A 16 39.56 38.26 -24.39
CA ALA A 16 40.41 38.39 -25.56
C ALA A 16 40.12 37.23 -26.52
N ASN A 17 39.65 37.56 -27.74
CA ASN A 17 39.39 36.60 -28.81
C ASN A 17 40.68 35.89 -29.23
N THR A 18 40.81 34.62 -28.87
CA THR A 18 41.80 33.70 -29.42
C THR A 18 41.07 32.65 -30.25
N MET A 19 41.33 32.74 -31.56
CA MET A 19 41.23 31.73 -32.62
C MET A 19 40.00 30.81 -32.66
N ARG A 20 39.27 30.90 -33.79
CA ARG A 20 38.29 29.90 -34.23
C ARG A 20 38.86 28.50 -34.01
N PRO A 21 38.21 27.62 -33.22
CA PRO A 21 38.60 26.23 -33.17
C PRO A 21 38.40 25.63 -34.56
N VAL A 22 39.47 25.08 -35.13
CA VAL A 22 39.44 24.29 -36.37
C VAL A 22 38.35 23.22 -36.22
N PRO A 23 37.48 22.99 -37.21
CA PRO A 23 36.42 21.99 -37.08
C PRO A 23 37.05 20.64 -36.81
N LYS A 24 36.84 20.12 -35.59
CA LYS A 24 37.18 18.73 -35.28
C LYS A 24 36.41 17.86 -36.26
N PRO A 25 37.05 16.87 -36.91
CA PRO A 25 36.35 15.97 -37.82
C PRO A 25 35.17 15.37 -37.06
N LYS A 26 33.98 15.40 -37.67
CA LYS A 26 32.77 14.79 -37.13
C LYS A 26 33.11 13.32 -36.89
N VAL A 27 33.35 12.98 -35.63
CA VAL A 27 33.56 11.60 -35.19
C VAL A 27 32.29 10.88 -35.60
N GLU A 28 32.40 10.01 -36.60
CA GLU A 28 31.37 9.02 -36.88
C GLU A 28 31.10 8.31 -35.56
N GLU A 29 29.88 8.47 -35.04
CA GLU A 29 29.46 7.77 -33.84
C GLU A 29 29.57 6.27 -34.13
N ALA A 30 30.54 5.61 -33.50
CA ALA A 30 30.69 4.17 -33.55
C ALA A 30 29.35 3.50 -33.22
N PRO A 31 28.94 2.44 -33.95
CA PRO A 31 27.70 1.75 -33.67
C PRO A 31 27.72 1.27 -32.22
N ARG A 32 26.81 1.81 -31.40
CA ARG A 32 26.73 1.50 -29.96
C ARG A 32 26.66 -0.03 -29.81
N PRO A 33 27.51 -0.67 -28.98
CA PRO A 33 27.42 -2.10 -28.76
C PRO A 33 26.05 -2.39 -28.16
N LYS A 34 25.20 -3.09 -28.91
CA LYS A 34 23.89 -3.51 -28.41
C LYS A 34 24.15 -4.50 -27.27
N GLY A 35 23.97 -4.04 -26.04
CA GLY A 35 24.15 -4.84 -24.84
C GLY A 35 23.24 -6.07 -24.83
N THR A 36 23.52 -6.99 -23.92
CA THR A 36 22.80 -8.26 -23.62
C THR A 36 21.34 -8.05 -23.21
N SER A 37 20.57 -7.38 -24.06
CA SER A 37 19.16 -7.13 -23.89
C SER A 37 18.44 -8.37 -24.37
N ILE A 38 17.56 -8.87 -23.52
CA ILE A 38 16.79 -10.13 -23.62
C ILE A 38 16.19 -10.38 -25.02
N PHE A 39 15.96 -9.32 -25.79
CA PHE A 39 15.61 -9.35 -27.22
C PHE A 39 16.61 -10.11 -28.10
N HIS A 40 17.93 -9.97 -27.89
CA HIS A 40 18.94 -10.66 -28.69
C HIS A 40 19.03 -12.16 -28.40
N LEU A 41 18.73 -12.59 -27.16
CA LEU A 41 18.61 -14.02 -26.85
C LEU A 41 17.37 -14.62 -27.50
N LEU A 42 16.25 -13.88 -27.47
CA LEU A 42 15.03 -14.28 -28.13
C LEU A 42 15.25 -14.40 -29.64
N GLU A 43 15.78 -13.36 -30.28
CA GLU A 43 16.10 -13.31 -31.71
C GLU A 43 16.96 -14.51 -32.18
N ARG A 44 17.94 -14.92 -31.38
CA ARG A 44 18.81 -16.08 -31.65
C ARG A 44 18.06 -17.42 -31.59
N TYR A 45 17.14 -17.59 -30.64
CA TYR A 45 16.40 -18.83 -30.48
C TYR A 45 15.31 -18.98 -31.54
N THR A 46 14.63 -17.89 -31.86
CA THR A 46 13.43 -17.93 -32.70
C THR A 46 13.67 -17.56 -34.17
N LYS A 47 14.91 -17.24 -34.59
CA LYS A 47 15.29 -16.89 -35.98
C LYS A 47 14.26 -15.99 -36.68
N MET A 48 13.80 -14.96 -35.97
CA MET A 48 12.67 -14.14 -36.39
C MET A 48 12.88 -13.55 -37.80
N ASP A 49 14.08 -13.08 -38.13
CA ASP A 49 14.42 -12.54 -39.44
C ASP A 49 14.13 -13.47 -40.63
N ALA A 50 14.29 -14.78 -40.45
CA ALA A 50 14.01 -15.75 -41.51
C ALA A 50 12.50 -15.98 -41.68
N PHE A 51 11.75 -16.03 -40.57
CA PHE A 51 10.29 -16.21 -40.57
C PHE A 51 9.52 -14.97 -41.05
N PHE A 52 10.08 -13.77 -40.89
CA PHE A 52 9.47 -12.53 -41.40
C PHE A 52 9.84 -12.24 -42.86
N LYS A 53 10.97 -12.75 -43.38
CA LYS A 53 11.42 -12.54 -44.77
C LYS A 53 10.57 -13.25 -45.82
N ASP A 54 10.14 -14.49 -45.54
CA ASP A 54 9.31 -15.29 -46.44
C ASP A 54 7.80 -15.00 -46.30
N GLY A 55 7.46 -13.95 -45.55
CA GLY A 55 6.08 -13.56 -45.24
C GLY A 55 5.57 -14.26 -43.97
N LEU A 56 4.92 -13.48 -43.10
CA LEU A 56 4.28 -13.98 -41.88
C LEU A 56 3.30 -15.11 -42.22
N PRO A 57 3.54 -16.36 -41.77
CA PRO A 57 2.60 -17.43 -42.02
C PRO A 57 1.35 -17.16 -41.18
N VAL A 58 0.26 -16.74 -41.84
CA VAL A 58 -1.03 -16.37 -41.22
C VAL A 58 -1.56 -17.48 -40.30
N LYS A 59 -1.12 -18.73 -40.52
CA LYS A 59 -1.40 -19.90 -39.68
C LYS A 59 -0.94 -19.76 -38.22
N TYR A 60 0.17 -19.07 -37.92
CA TYR A 60 0.69 -18.93 -36.56
C TYR A 60 0.20 -17.68 -35.83
N LEU A 61 -0.33 -16.70 -36.58
CA LEU A 61 -0.87 -15.46 -36.04
C LEU A 61 -1.93 -15.67 -34.92
N PRO A 62 -2.94 -16.56 -35.06
CA PRO A 62 -3.93 -16.77 -33.99
C PRO A 62 -3.32 -17.38 -32.73
N TYR A 63 -2.27 -18.20 -32.82
CA TYR A 63 -1.61 -18.81 -31.66
C TYR A 63 -0.81 -17.78 -30.85
N VAL A 64 -0.13 -16.85 -31.53
CA VAL A 64 0.59 -15.76 -30.86
C VAL A 64 -0.40 -14.80 -30.19
N LEU A 65 -1.50 -14.47 -30.87
CA LEU A 65 -2.59 -13.66 -30.32
C LEU A 65 -3.21 -14.29 -29.07
N TYR A 66 -3.40 -15.61 -29.09
CA TYR A 66 -3.89 -16.37 -27.93
C TYR A 66 -2.92 -16.28 -26.74
N GLY A 67 -1.61 -16.47 -26.96
CA GLY A 67 -0.60 -16.32 -25.92
C GLY A 67 -0.53 -14.88 -25.37
N MET A 68 -0.64 -13.88 -26.24
CA MET A 68 -0.70 -12.48 -25.87
C MET A 68 -1.94 -12.18 -25.01
N LEU A 69 -3.10 -12.74 -25.35
CA LEU A 69 -4.34 -12.57 -24.58
C LEU A 69 -4.16 -13.14 -23.17
N ILE A 70 -3.61 -14.36 -23.03
CA ILE A 70 -3.33 -14.95 -21.72
C ILE A 70 -2.35 -14.10 -20.92
N ALA A 71 -1.29 -13.59 -21.55
CA ALA A 71 -0.33 -12.73 -20.87
C ALA A 71 -0.98 -11.43 -20.36
N LEU A 72 -1.80 -10.78 -21.19
CA LEU A 72 -2.56 -9.59 -20.77
C LEU A 72 -3.55 -9.90 -19.65
N PHE A 73 -4.26 -11.02 -19.75
CA PHE A 73 -5.18 -11.47 -18.71
C PHE A 73 -4.45 -11.73 -17.39
N TYR A 74 -3.27 -12.35 -17.44
CA TYR A 74 -2.44 -12.60 -16.27
C TYR A 74 -2.00 -11.31 -15.59
N ILE A 75 -1.45 -10.35 -16.35
CA ILE A 75 -1.02 -9.05 -15.82
C ILE A 75 -2.20 -8.31 -15.20
N GLY A 76 -3.36 -8.31 -15.90
CA GLY A 76 -4.59 -7.69 -15.40
C GLY A 76 -5.07 -8.31 -14.09
N ASN A 77 -5.06 -9.64 -14.00
CA ASN A 77 -5.49 -10.36 -12.81
C ASN A 77 -4.53 -10.12 -11.63
N THR A 78 -3.22 -10.13 -11.86
CA THR A 78 -2.22 -9.76 -10.85
C THR A 78 -2.45 -8.36 -10.30
N HIS A 79 -2.72 -7.37 -11.16
CA HIS A 79 -2.98 -6.01 -10.69
C HIS A 79 -4.28 -5.90 -9.87
N TYR A 80 -5.30 -6.68 -10.23
CA TYR A 80 -6.55 -6.76 -9.47
C TYR A 80 -6.36 -7.44 -8.10
N ALA A 81 -5.58 -8.52 -8.05
CA ALA A 81 -5.25 -9.22 -6.81
C ALA A 81 -4.52 -8.28 -5.83
N GLU A 82 -3.55 -7.51 -6.31
CA GLU A 82 -2.79 -6.59 -5.47
C GLU A 82 -3.65 -5.46 -4.89
N LYS A 83 -4.62 -4.94 -5.66
CA LYS A 83 -5.61 -3.97 -5.15
C LYS A 83 -6.52 -4.59 -4.10
N THR A 84 -6.95 -5.83 -4.35
CA THR A 84 -7.83 -6.56 -3.44
C THR A 84 -7.13 -6.84 -2.11
N ILE A 85 -5.87 -7.28 -2.13
CA ILE A 85 -5.07 -7.52 -0.92
C ILE A 85 -4.95 -6.24 -0.10
N ARG A 86 -4.58 -5.11 -0.72
CA ARG A 86 -4.51 -3.82 -0.01
C ARG A 86 -5.85 -3.41 0.61
N LYS A 87 -6.97 -3.71 -0.04
CA LYS A 87 -8.30 -3.43 0.49
C LYS A 87 -8.61 -4.29 1.70
N ILE A 88 -8.28 -5.59 1.63
CA ILE A 88 -8.44 -6.53 2.74
C ILE A 88 -7.66 -6.06 3.96
N ASP A 89 -6.40 -5.67 3.78
CA ASP A 89 -5.55 -5.21 4.88
C ASP A 89 -6.12 -3.97 5.58
N ARG A 90 -6.63 -3.00 4.81
CA ARG A 90 -7.29 -1.80 5.36
C ARG A 90 -8.55 -2.15 6.15
N THR A 91 -9.46 -2.92 5.56
CA THR A 91 -10.71 -3.33 6.22
C THR A 91 -10.44 -4.16 7.47
N LYS A 92 -9.39 -5.00 7.45
CA LYS A 92 -8.97 -5.76 8.63
C LYS A 92 -8.49 -4.83 9.75
N SER A 93 -7.62 -3.86 9.45
CA SER A 93 -7.17 -2.86 10.42
C SER A 93 -8.34 -2.10 11.04
N GLU A 94 -9.27 -1.60 10.20
CA GLU A 94 -10.46 -0.89 10.66
C GLU A 94 -11.33 -1.75 11.61
N THR A 95 -11.44 -3.05 11.33
CA THR A 95 -12.19 -3.98 12.18
C THR A 95 -11.49 -4.26 13.51
N GLU A 96 -10.16 -4.37 13.49
CA GLU A 96 -9.34 -4.55 14.70
C GLU A 96 -9.42 -3.31 15.60
N ASP A 97 -9.31 -2.11 15.03
CA ASP A 97 -9.46 -0.83 15.74
C ASP A 97 -10.85 -0.72 16.39
N LEU A 98 -11.92 -0.97 15.61
CA LEU A 98 -13.29 -0.92 16.11
C LEU A 98 -13.54 -1.96 17.22
N ARG A 99 -12.89 -3.13 17.12
CA ARG A 99 -12.99 -4.17 18.16
C ARG A 99 -12.27 -3.76 19.43
N ALA A 100 -11.14 -3.06 19.33
CA ALA A 100 -10.45 -2.50 20.49
C ALA A 100 -11.34 -1.45 21.19
N ASP A 101 -11.91 -0.52 20.43
CA ASP A 101 -12.82 0.51 20.95
C ASP A 101 -14.04 -0.08 21.66
N TYR A 102 -14.68 -1.08 21.04
CA TYR A 102 -15.79 -1.79 21.67
C TYR A 102 -15.39 -2.45 22.99
N THR A 103 -14.21 -3.07 23.02
CA THR A 103 -13.74 -3.78 24.22
C THR A 103 -13.45 -2.81 25.36
N THR A 104 -12.85 -1.66 25.05
CA THR A 104 -12.63 -0.57 26.01
C THR A 104 -13.95 -0.01 26.52
N LEU A 105 -14.85 0.40 25.62
CA LEU A 105 -16.15 0.96 25.98
C LEU A 105 -17.00 -0.01 26.80
N LYS A 106 -16.97 -1.29 26.45
CA LYS A 106 -17.65 -2.34 27.23
C LYS A 106 -17.06 -2.44 28.63
N SER A 107 -15.74 -2.37 28.77
CA SER A 107 -15.09 -2.45 30.07
C SER A 107 -15.48 -1.27 30.95
N ASP A 108 -15.48 -0.05 30.40
CA ASP A 108 -15.92 1.16 31.09
C ASP A 108 -17.39 1.08 31.51
N TYR A 109 -18.26 0.60 30.60
CA TYR A 109 -19.67 0.38 30.90
C TYR A 109 -19.85 -0.65 32.03
N MET A 110 -19.13 -1.77 31.97
CA MET A 110 -19.19 -2.81 33.01
C MET A 110 -18.69 -2.29 34.35
N GLU A 111 -17.68 -1.42 34.36
CA GLU A 111 -17.19 -0.77 35.57
C GLU A 111 -18.22 0.19 36.15
N ALA A 112 -18.81 1.06 35.33
CA ALA A 112 -19.86 1.98 35.75
C ALA A 112 -21.14 1.27 36.23
N SER A 113 -21.42 0.07 35.68
CA SER A 113 -22.58 -0.75 36.08
C SER A 113 -22.29 -1.72 37.24
N LYS A 114 -21.07 -1.74 37.79
CA LYS A 114 -20.79 -2.47 39.05
C LYS A 114 -21.64 -1.90 40.17
N GLN A 115 -22.27 -2.79 40.94
CA GLN A 115 -23.11 -2.44 42.09
C GLN A 115 -22.37 -1.49 43.07
N SER A 116 -21.08 -1.74 43.32
CA SER A 116 -20.25 -0.88 44.17
C SER A 116 -20.03 0.55 43.63
N GLU A 117 -19.89 0.72 42.31
CA GLU A 117 -19.73 2.05 41.70
C GLU A 117 -21.07 2.79 41.64
N VAL A 118 -22.14 2.07 41.29
CA VAL A 118 -23.51 2.60 41.34
C VAL A 118 -23.86 3.05 42.76
N ALA A 119 -23.59 2.23 43.77
CA ALA A 119 -23.82 2.55 45.18
C ALA A 119 -23.08 3.82 45.62
N LYS A 120 -21.80 3.98 45.24
CA LYS A 120 -21.04 5.22 45.50
C LYS A 120 -21.67 6.42 44.81
N HIS A 121 -22.14 6.29 43.57
CA HIS A 121 -22.78 7.39 42.85
C HIS A 121 -24.16 7.78 43.42
N VAL A 122 -24.90 6.84 44.02
CA VAL A 122 -26.21 7.11 44.62
C VAL A 122 -26.18 7.40 46.13
N GLN A 123 -25.03 7.28 46.80
CA GLN A 123 -24.83 7.73 48.19
C GLN A 123 -25.27 9.17 48.47
N PRO A 124 -24.96 10.18 47.63
CA PRO A 124 -25.46 11.55 47.86
C PRO A 124 -26.99 11.68 47.75
N LEU A 125 -27.68 10.69 47.16
CA LEU A 125 -29.14 10.60 47.11
C LEU A 125 -29.72 9.84 48.33
N GLY A 126 -28.87 9.36 49.24
CA GLY A 126 -29.29 8.65 50.46
C GLY A 126 -29.73 7.20 50.25
N LEU A 127 -29.40 6.61 49.10
CA LEU A 127 -29.74 5.22 48.75
C LEU A 127 -28.63 4.26 49.21
N GLU A 128 -28.99 3.18 49.90
CA GLU A 128 -28.07 2.15 50.39
C GLU A 128 -28.35 0.78 49.78
N GLU A 129 -27.30 -0.04 49.61
CA GLU A 129 -27.43 -1.41 49.13
C GLU A 129 -28.10 -2.34 50.16
N SER A 130 -29.06 -3.15 49.70
CA SER A 130 -29.67 -4.20 50.50
C SER A 130 -28.70 -5.37 50.68
N LYS A 131 -28.06 -5.43 51.85
CA LYS A 131 -27.12 -6.52 52.21
C LYS A 131 -27.81 -7.78 52.72
N THR A 132 -29.10 -7.69 53.04
CA THR A 132 -29.91 -8.82 53.51
C THR A 132 -30.61 -9.50 52.32
N PRO A 133 -30.57 -10.83 52.23
CA PRO A 133 -31.32 -11.56 51.23
C PRO A 133 -32.84 -11.33 51.43
N PRO A 134 -33.63 -11.28 50.35
CA PRO A 134 -35.07 -11.10 50.45
C PRO A 134 -35.73 -12.29 51.15
N TYR A 135 -36.76 -12.01 51.96
CA TYR A 135 -37.52 -13.05 52.64
C TYR A 135 -38.33 -13.86 51.62
N GLN A 136 -38.09 -15.17 51.56
CA GLN A 136 -38.90 -16.08 50.76
C GLN A 136 -40.21 -16.35 51.50
N VAL A 137 -41.31 -15.81 50.99
CA VAL A 137 -42.65 -16.10 51.52
C VAL A 137 -43.08 -17.45 50.99
N ILE A 138 -42.99 -18.48 51.83
CA ILE A 138 -43.51 -19.83 51.53
C ILE A 138 -44.98 -19.84 51.94
N VAL A 139 -45.88 -19.88 50.96
CA VAL A 139 -47.32 -20.04 51.21
C VAL A 139 -47.60 -21.52 51.38
N SER A 140 -47.78 -21.96 52.64
CA SER A 140 -48.26 -23.29 52.97
C SER A 140 -49.64 -23.49 52.35
N LYS A 141 -49.82 -24.57 51.58
CA LYS A 141 -51.02 -24.78 50.74
C LYS A 141 -52.19 -25.47 51.44
N ASP A 142 -52.14 -25.66 52.77
CA ASP A 142 -53.04 -26.59 53.45
C ASP A 142 -53.77 -26.01 54.67
N GLU A 143 -54.37 -24.81 54.57
CA GLU A 143 -55.53 -24.45 55.40
C GLU A 143 -56.51 -23.58 54.61
N TYR A 144 -57.28 -24.22 53.72
CA TYR A 144 -58.66 -23.85 53.40
C TYR A 144 -59.47 -25.12 53.16
#